data_AF-A0A530KE56-F1
#
_entry.id   AF-A0A530KE56-F1
#
_cell.length_a   1.000
_cell.length_b   1.000
_cell.length_c   1.000
_cell.angle_alpha   90.00
_cell.angle_beta   90.00
_cell.angle_gamma   90.00
#
_symmetry.space_group_name_H-M   'P 1'
#
loop_
_entity.id
_entity.type
_entity.pdbx_description
1 polymer ?
#
loop_
_entity_poly.entity_id
_entity_poly.type
_entity_poly.pdbx_seq_one_letter_code
_entity_poly.pdbx_strand_id
1 'polypeptide(L)' 'MNSNVQSLKAFLAGQGRIALVEVAGTKGSTPREKG' A
#
# COMPACT_ATOMS: atom_id res chain seq x y z
N MET A 1 5.73 18.23 4.47
CA MET A 1 6.00 16.82 4.82
C MET A 1 4.71 16.07 5.20
N ASN A 2 3.69 16.08 4.34
CA ASN A 2 2.37 15.44 4.59
C ASN A 2 1.69 15.00 3.28
N SER A 3 2.35 15.17 2.12
CA SER A 3 1.76 14.96 0.79
C SER A 3 1.39 13.50 0.53
N ASN A 4 2.22 12.56 1.00
CA ASN A 4 1.96 11.12 0.80
C ASN A 4 0.76 10.62 1.61
N VAL A 5 0.59 11.10 2.85
CA VAL A 5 -0.57 10.75 3.69
C VAL A 5 -1.84 11.35 3.13
N GLN A 6 -1.80 12.59 2.64
CA GLN A 6 -2.96 13.22 2.01
C GLN A 6 -3.32 12.58 0.66
N SER A 7 -2.33 12.17 -0.13
CA SER A 7 -2.53 11.41 -1.35
C SER A 7 -3.19 10.05 -1.07
N LEU A 8 -2.72 9.32 -0.05
CA LEU A 8 -3.33 8.06 0.36
C LEU A 8 -4.77 8.24 0.84
N LYS A 9 -5.04 9.27 1.64
CA LYS A 9 -6.41 9.58 2.09
C LYS A 9 -7.35 9.87 0.93
N ALA A 10 -6.90 10.68 -0.04
CA ALA A 10 -7.69 10.98 -1.24
C ALA A 10 -7.96 9.72 -2.07
N PHE A 11 -6.96 8.85 -2.22
CA PHE A 11 -7.11 7.57 -2.91
C PHE A 11 -8.14 6.67 -2.22
N LEU A 12 -8.01 6.46 -0.90
CA LEU A 12 -8.94 5.62 -0.14
C LEU A 12 -10.38 6.16 -0.14
N ALA A 13 -10.54 7.49 -0.10
CA ALA A 13 -11.86 8.13 -0.12
C ALA A 13 -12.59 8.01 -1.47
N GLY A 14 -11.84 7.89 -2.58
CA GLY A 14 -12.39 7.80 -3.93
C GLY A 14 -12.63 6.38 -4.44
N GLN A 15 -12.24 5.35 -3.66
CA GLN A 15 -12.38 3.96 -4.07
C GLN A 15 -13.60 3.30 -3.41
N GLY A 16 -14.27 2.41 -4.15
CA GLY A 16 -15.37 1.60 -3.64
C GLY A 16 -14.87 0.48 -2.72
N ARG A 17 -14.79 -0.75 -3.22
CA ARG A 17 -14.22 -1.87 -2.45
C ARG A 17 -12.72 -1.96 -2.71
N ILE A 18 -11.93 -1.96 -1.64
CA ILE A 18 -10.49 -2.14 -1.69
C ILE A 18 -10.09 -3.32 -0.80
N ALA A 19 -8.98 -3.96 -1.16
CA ALA A 19 -8.32 -4.95 -0.33
C ALA A 19 -6.89 -4.49 -0.08
N LEU A 20 -6.50 -4.43 1.19
CA LEU A 20 -5.12 -4.23 1.58
C LEU A 20 -4.46 -5.61 1.62
N VAL A 21 -3.35 -5.77 0.91
CA VAL A 21 -2.61 -7.02 0.86
C VAL A 21 -1.21 -6.76 1.39
N GLU A 22 -0.86 -7.49 2.44
CA GLU A 22 0.47 -7.50 3.03
C GLU A 22 1.32 -8.59 2.36
N VAL A 23 2.59 -8.30 2.10
CA VAL A 23 3.52 -9.32 1.63
C VAL A 23 3.93 -10.18 2.84
N ALA A 24 3.37 -11.38 2.96
CA ALA A 24 3.58 -12.25 4.13
C ALA A 24 5.03 -12.76 4.29
N GLY A 25 5.78 -12.84 3.19
CA GLY A 25 7.18 -13.27 3.19
C GLY A 25 7.80 -13.13 1.80
N THR A 26 9.12 -13.08 1.75
CA THR A 26 9.88 -12.92 0.52
C THR A 26 10.89 -14.06 0.38
N LYS A 27 11.18 -14.46 -0.85
CA LYS A 27 12.23 -15.43 -1.16
C LYS A 27 13.00 -14.93 -2.39
N GLY A 28 14.32 -14.78 -2.24
CA GLY A 28 15.16 -14.12 -3.25
C GLY A 28 14.88 -12.62 -3.33
N SER A 29 15.24 -11.99 -4.45
CA SER A 29 15.03 -10.55 -4.69
C SER A 29 13.60 -10.29 -5.18
N THR A 30 12.72 -9.86 -4.28
CA THR A 30 11.35 -9.46 -4.63
C THR A 30 11.24 -7.94 -4.79
N PRO A 31 10.37 -7.41 -5.67
CA PRO A 31 10.20 -5.96 -5.87
C PRO A 31 9.74 -5.18 -4.63
N ARG A 32 9.17 -5.89 -3.65
CA ARG A 32 8.77 -5.36 -2.35
C ARG A 32 9.28 -6.27 -1.26
N GLU A 33 9.64 -5.67 -0.14
CA GLU A 33 10.00 -6.39 1.08
C GLU A 33 8.74 -6.92 1.77
N LYS A 34 8.93 -7.76 2.79
CA LYS A 34 7.84 -8.25 3.63
C LYS A 34 7.17 -7.06 4.35
N GLY A 35 5.83 -7.07 4.40
CA GLY A 35 4.99 -6.03 5.02
C GLY A 35 4.02 -5.36 4.05
#